data_AF-A0A918W3I7-F1
#
_entry.id   AF-A0A918W3I7-F1
#
_cell.length_a   1.000
_cell.length_b   1.000
_cell.length_c   1.000
_cell.angle_alpha   90.00
_cell.angle_beta   90.00
_cell.angle_gamma   90.00
#
_symmetry.space_group_name_H-M   'P 1'
#
loop_
_entity.id
_entity.type
_entity.pdbx_description
1 polymer ?
#
loop_
_entity_poly.entity_id
_entity_poly.type
_entity_poly.pdbx_seq_one_letter_code
_entity_poly.pdbx_strand_id
1 'polypeptide(L)'
;MTDDRLAHMAAEARQTLAAMAPDSEERRRAHQILVRQERGLRNTPGGYWVVAADPQAAHHALTGTEPATDIQRAALLTDGAARPVTTFHTTDWNGLLDLLTHHGPRATIHTIRETEHSDPHLNRRPRSKQHDDATIAHLHLHL
;
A
#
# COMPACT_ATOMS: atom_id res chain seq x y z
N MET A 1 6.61 11.38 -8.13
CA MET A 1 5.95 10.59 -9.19
C MET A 1 5.06 9.56 -8.50
N THR A 2 3.82 9.39 -8.95
CA THR A 2 2.85 8.43 -8.38
C THR A 2 2.26 7.59 -9.51
N ASP A 3 2.08 6.30 -9.26
CA ASP A 3 1.37 5.39 -10.17
C ASP A 3 -0.04 5.10 -9.66
N ASP A 4 -1.03 5.82 -10.18
CA ASP A 4 -2.42 5.70 -9.77
C ASP A 4 -3.24 4.78 -10.68
N ARG A 5 -2.61 4.00 -11.57
CA ARG A 5 -3.34 3.15 -12.53
C ARG A 5 -4.33 2.23 -11.83
N LEU A 6 -3.91 1.52 -10.78
CA LEU A 6 -4.80 0.64 -10.01
C LEU A 6 -5.99 1.41 -9.43
N ALA A 7 -5.77 2.61 -8.87
CA ALA A 7 -6.83 3.42 -8.24
C ALA A 7 -7.95 3.81 -9.21
N HIS A 8 -7.65 3.93 -10.51
CA HIS A 8 -8.62 4.22 -11.55
C HIS A 8 -9.31 2.96 -12.10
N MET A 9 -8.73 1.78 -11.94
CA MET A 9 -9.33 0.52 -12.36
C MET A 9 -10.48 0.10 -11.43
N ALA A 10 -11.55 -0.48 -11.97
CA ALA A 10 -12.69 -0.98 -11.18
C ALA A 10 -13.30 0.06 -10.21
N ALA A 11 -13.30 1.34 -10.59
CA ALA A 11 -13.73 2.45 -9.74
C ALA A 11 -15.15 2.27 -9.19
N GLU A 12 -16.09 1.79 -10.00
CA GLU A 12 -17.47 1.51 -9.58
C GLU A 12 -17.55 0.40 -8.53
N ALA A 13 -16.79 -0.69 -8.70
CA ALA A 13 -16.74 -1.77 -7.70
C ALA A 13 -16.10 -1.31 -6.38
N ARG A 14 -15.11 -0.41 -6.43
CA ARG A 14 -14.57 0.22 -5.21
C ARG A 14 -15.57 1.10 -4.51
N GLN A 15 -16.29 1.95 -5.24
CA GLN A 15 -17.35 2.80 -4.67
C GLN A 15 -18.44 1.93 -4.04
N THR A 16 -18.84 0.86 -4.71
CA THR A 16 -19.80 -0.12 -4.19
C THR A 16 -19.30 -0.73 -2.88
N LEU A 17 -18.06 -1.23 -2.85
CA LEU A 17 -17.46 -1.80 -1.63
C LEU A 17 -17.39 -0.76 -0.50
N ALA A 18 -17.05 0.49 -0.81
CA ALA A 18 -16.95 1.57 0.18
C ALA A 18 -18.31 1.92 0.79
N ALA A 19 -19.41 1.79 0.04
CA ALA A 19 -20.77 2.05 0.52
C ALA A 19 -21.34 0.93 1.40
N MET A 20 -20.76 -0.28 1.39
CA MET A 20 -21.27 -1.41 2.18
C MET A 20 -20.85 -1.35 3.64
N ALA A 21 -21.79 -1.63 4.54
CA ALA A 21 -21.55 -1.68 5.98
C ALA A 21 -20.40 -2.64 6.34
N PRO A 22 -19.55 -2.28 7.32
CA PRO A 22 -18.54 -3.20 7.85
C PRO A 22 -19.15 -4.54 8.26
N ASP A 23 -18.39 -5.63 8.05
CA ASP A 23 -18.75 -7.01 8.40
C ASP A 23 -20.06 -7.57 7.79
N SER A 24 -20.62 -6.90 6.77
CA SER A 24 -21.84 -7.36 6.10
C SER A 24 -21.58 -8.42 5.01
N GLU A 25 -22.58 -9.26 4.74
CA GLU A 25 -22.55 -10.21 3.61
C GLU A 25 -22.42 -9.48 2.26
N GLU A 26 -23.10 -8.34 2.12
CA GLU A 26 -23.03 -7.48 0.95
C GLU A 26 -21.61 -6.92 0.76
N ARG A 27 -20.93 -6.52 1.85
CA ARG A 27 -19.52 -6.09 1.79
C ARG A 27 -18.61 -7.22 1.32
N ARG A 28 -18.82 -8.45 1.82
CA ARG A 28 -18.05 -9.62 1.37
C ARG A 28 -18.27 -9.91 -0.11
N ARG A 29 -19.50 -9.81 -0.61
CA ARG A 29 -19.83 -9.97 -2.05
C ARG A 29 -19.23 -8.85 -2.90
N ALA A 30 -19.37 -7.60 -2.49
CA ALA A 30 -18.77 -6.46 -3.17
C ALA A 30 -17.24 -6.59 -3.26
N HIS A 31 -16.60 -7.08 -2.18
CA HIS A 31 -15.17 -7.34 -2.16
C HIS A 31 -14.78 -8.44 -3.17
N GLN A 32 -15.53 -9.54 -3.26
CA GLN A 32 -15.29 -10.59 -4.25
C GLN A 32 -15.42 -10.08 -5.69
N ILE A 33 -16.40 -9.21 -5.96
CA ILE A 33 -16.59 -8.57 -7.27
C ILE A 33 -15.38 -7.70 -7.61
N LEU A 34 -14.96 -6.82 -6.69
CA LEU A 34 -13.79 -5.96 -6.86
C LEU A 34 -12.53 -6.80 -7.15
N VAL A 35 -12.26 -7.81 -6.32
CA VAL A 35 -11.09 -8.69 -6.48
C VAL A 35 -11.12 -9.40 -7.83
N ARG A 36 -12.28 -9.85 -8.30
CA ARG A 36 -12.41 -10.50 -9.61
C ARG A 36 -12.09 -9.53 -10.75
N GLN A 37 -12.62 -8.31 -10.71
CA GLN A 37 -12.36 -7.28 -11.71
C GLN A 37 -10.88 -6.87 -11.72
N GLU A 38 -10.31 -6.58 -10.54
CA GLU A 38 -8.90 -6.22 -10.41
C GLU A 38 -7.98 -7.34 -10.88
N ARG A 39 -8.31 -8.62 -10.64
CA ARG A 39 -7.50 -9.74 -11.16
C ARG A 39 -7.56 -9.83 -12.68
N GLY A 40 -8.72 -9.57 -13.29
CA GLY A 40 -8.86 -9.59 -14.74
C GLY A 40 -8.10 -8.47 -15.46
N LEU A 41 -7.81 -7.38 -14.76
CA LEU A 41 -7.06 -6.21 -15.28
C LEU A 41 -5.58 -6.19 -14.88
N ARG A 42 -5.12 -7.22 -14.16
CA ARG A 42 -3.74 -7.28 -13.65
C ARG A 42 -2.81 -7.80 -14.74
N ASN A 43 -1.72 -7.08 -14.99
CA ASN A 43 -0.70 -7.40 -15.98
C ASN A 43 -1.28 -7.62 -17.38
N THR A 44 -2.25 -6.76 -17.75
CA THR A 44 -2.85 -6.73 -19.08
C THR A 44 -2.69 -5.36 -19.70
N PRO A 45 -2.55 -5.26 -21.04
CA PRO A 45 -2.68 -3.99 -21.74
C PRO A 45 -4.00 -3.28 -21.38
N GLY A 46 -3.93 -1.98 -21.10
CA GLY A 46 -5.09 -1.19 -20.65
C GLY A 46 -5.50 -1.40 -19.18
N GLY A 47 -4.84 -2.30 -18.46
CA GLY A 47 -5.01 -2.52 -17.03
C GLY A 47 -3.92 -1.85 -16.18
N TYR A 48 -3.53 -2.53 -15.09
CA TYR A 48 -2.43 -2.11 -14.22
C TYR A 48 -1.36 -3.19 -14.13
N TRP A 49 -0.14 -2.80 -13.78
CA TRP A 49 1.01 -3.68 -13.76
C TRP A 49 1.57 -3.81 -12.35
N VAL A 50 1.81 -5.04 -11.92
CA VAL A 50 2.45 -5.36 -10.64
C VAL A 50 3.56 -6.37 -10.88
N VAL A 51 4.62 -6.27 -10.08
CA VAL A 51 5.71 -7.24 -10.08
C VAL A 51 5.14 -8.61 -9.71
N ALA A 52 5.21 -9.55 -10.64
CA ALA A 52 4.69 -10.90 -10.50
C ALA A 52 5.56 -11.87 -11.32
N ALA A 53 5.06 -13.08 -11.61
CA ALA A 53 5.80 -14.10 -12.35
C ALA A 53 6.08 -13.72 -13.82
N ASP A 54 5.28 -12.81 -14.40
CA ASP A 54 5.48 -12.34 -15.78
C ASP A 54 6.56 -11.24 -15.82
N PRO A 55 7.73 -11.48 -16.43
CA PRO A 55 8.79 -10.48 -16.51
C PRO A 55 8.40 -9.25 -17.33
N GLN A 56 7.38 -9.32 -18.20
CA GLN A 56 6.91 -8.16 -18.96
C GLN A 56 6.44 -7.01 -18.05
N ALA A 57 5.96 -7.32 -16.84
CA ALA A 57 5.55 -6.29 -15.89
C ALA A 57 6.67 -5.30 -15.55
N ALA A 58 7.94 -5.72 -15.60
CA ALA A 58 9.08 -4.84 -15.36
C ALA A 58 9.19 -3.70 -16.40
N HIS A 59 8.78 -3.94 -17.65
CA HIS A 59 8.79 -2.91 -18.71
C HIS A 59 7.71 -1.84 -18.52
N HIS A 60 6.76 -2.07 -17.61
CA HIS A 60 5.69 -1.12 -17.28
C HIS A 60 5.91 -0.39 -15.96
N ALA A 61 7.08 -0.56 -15.34
CA ALA A 61 7.47 0.18 -14.15
C ALA A 61 7.66 1.66 -14.46
N LEU A 62 7.22 2.53 -13.56
CA LEU A 62 7.62 3.93 -13.58
C LEU A 62 9.03 4.04 -13.00
N THR A 63 9.95 4.62 -13.76
CA THR A 63 11.34 4.79 -13.37
C THR A 63 11.71 6.27 -13.30
N GLY A 64 12.68 6.58 -12.45
CA GLY A 64 13.23 7.91 -12.27
C GLY A 64 14.61 7.80 -11.63
N THR A 65 15.38 8.87 -11.70
CA THR A 65 16.73 8.93 -11.14
C THR A 65 16.92 10.26 -10.44
N GLU A 66 17.54 10.21 -9.27
CA GLU A 66 17.93 11.39 -8.50
C GLU A 66 19.43 11.28 -8.15
N PRO A 67 20.20 12.39 -8.18
CA PRO A 67 21.58 12.38 -7.75
C PRO A 67 21.69 11.94 -6.29
N ALA A 68 22.56 10.97 -6.00
CA ALA A 68 22.72 10.49 -4.64
C ALA A 68 23.16 11.61 -3.67
N THR A 69 23.92 12.60 -4.16
CA THR A 69 24.37 13.78 -3.40
C THR A 69 23.23 14.62 -2.84
N ASP A 70 22.05 14.52 -3.43
CA ASP A 70 20.87 15.32 -3.07
C ASP A 70 19.93 14.52 -2.14
N ILE A 71 20.26 13.27 -1.82
CA ILE A 71 19.46 12.36 -1.03
C ILE A 71 20.22 12.00 0.25
N GLN A 72 19.61 12.28 1.41
CA GLN A 72 20.18 11.89 2.70
C GLN A 72 19.65 10.53 3.19
N ARG A 73 18.40 10.23 2.85
CA ARG A 73 17.65 9.08 3.36
C ARG A 73 16.69 8.59 2.27
N ALA A 74 16.55 7.27 2.15
CA ALA A 74 15.50 6.70 1.32
C ALA A 74 14.93 5.42 1.95
N ALA A 75 13.70 5.09 1.55
CA ALA A 75 13.04 3.87 1.97
C ALA A 75 12.35 3.20 0.80
N LEU A 76 12.40 1.86 0.77
CA LEU A 76 11.58 1.02 -0.09
C LEU A 76 10.58 0.27 0.79
N LEU A 77 9.31 0.39 0.44
CA LEU A 77 8.19 -0.07 1.25
C LEU A 77 7.29 -0.98 0.42
N THR A 78 6.84 -2.07 1.03
CA THR A 78 5.65 -2.80 0.55
C THR A 78 4.37 -2.08 0.97
N ASP A 79 3.24 -2.41 0.35
CA ASP A 79 1.93 -1.84 0.70
C ASP A 79 1.64 -1.92 2.21
N GLY A 80 1.95 -3.07 2.84
CA GLY A 80 1.77 -3.25 4.27
C GLY A 80 2.64 -2.34 5.14
N ALA A 81 3.83 -1.98 4.68
CA ALA A 81 4.71 -1.05 5.36
C ALA A 81 4.34 0.43 5.13
N ALA A 82 3.63 0.74 4.04
CA ALA A 82 3.15 2.08 3.72
C ALA A 82 1.84 2.45 4.45
N ARG A 83 1.20 1.49 5.14
CA ARG A 83 -0.10 1.67 5.80
C ARG A 83 -0.20 2.84 6.77
N PRO A 84 0.84 3.26 7.54
CA PRO A 84 0.78 4.48 8.34
C PRO A 84 0.34 5.72 7.55
N VAL A 85 0.71 5.79 6.27
CA VAL A 85 0.37 6.88 5.35
C VAL A 85 -0.89 6.56 4.56
N THR A 86 -0.97 5.37 3.97
CA THR A 86 -1.99 5.05 2.93
C THR A 86 -3.32 4.57 3.49
N THR A 87 -3.32 3.84 4.61
CA THR A 87 -4.53 3.19 5.18
C THR A 87 -4.94 3.83 6.50
N PHE A 88 -3.94 4.21 7.29
CA PHE A 88 -4.10 4.65 8.67
C PHE A 88 -4.09 6.16 8.79
N HIS A 89 -3.44 6.87 7.85
CA HIS A 89 -3.32 8.32 7.89
C HIS A 89 -2.85 8.84 9.27
N THR A 90 -1.98 8.09 9.95
CA THR A 90 -1.38 8.45 11.25
C THR A 90 -0.14 9.31 11.08
N THR A 91 0.43 9.34 9.88
CA THR A 91 1.55 10.19 9.48
C THR A 91 1.50 10.40 7.97
N ASP A 92 2.25 11.38 7.47
CA ASP A 92 2.60 11.52 6.05
C ASP A 92 3.92 10.79 5.73
N TRP A 93 4.38 10.91 4.48
CA TRP A 93 5.63 10.30 4.01
C TRP A 93 6.87 10.80 4.76
N ASN A 94 6.92 12.08 5.11
CA ASN A 94 8.04 12.66 5.84
C ASN A 94 8.10 12.09 7.26
N GLY A 95 6.97 12.05 7.97
CA GLY A 95 6.93 11.46 9.30
C GLY A 95 7.19 9.96 9.29
N LEU A 96 6.83 9.23 8.22
CA LEU A 96 7.25 7.82 8.09
C LEU A 96 8.77 7.69 7.93
N LEU A 97 9.41 8.54 7.12
CA LEU A 97 10.87 8.59 7.02
C LEU A 97 11.54 8.97 8.35
N ASP A 98 10.95 9.89 9.11
CA ASP A 98 11.46 10.27 10.42
C ASP A 98 11.32 9.11 11.42
N LEU A 99 10.20 8.39 11.44
CA LEU A 99 10.06 7.19 12.27
C LEU A 99 11.14 6.14 11.93
N LEU A 100 11.40 5.93 10.63
CA LEU A 100 12.45 5.03 10.17
C LEU A 100 13.85 5.48 10.57
N THR A 101 14.11 6.79 10.52
CA THR A 101 15.38 7.40 10.91
C THR A 101 15.65 7.24 12.40
N HIS A 102 14.65 7.51 13.24
CA HIS A 102 14.83 7.57 14.70
C HIS A 102 14.70 6.20 15.37
N HIS A 103 13.88 5.30 14.84
CA HIS A 103 13.52 4.05 15.51
C HIS A 103 13.84 2.80 14.68
N GLY A 104 14.11 2.96 13.39
CA GLY A 104 14.45 1.87 12.49
C GLY A 104 13.25 1.02 12.05
N PRO A 105 13.44 0.18 11.00
CA PRO A 105 12.37 -0.61 10.39
C PRO A 105 11.57 -1.50 11.34
N ARG A 106 12.24 -2.16 12.29
CA ARG A 106 11.59 -3.08 13.23
C ARG A 106 10.60 -2.36 14.14
N ALA A 107 10.97 -1.20 14.67
CA ALA A 107 10.09 -0.40 15.52
C ALA A 107 8.92 0.16 14.70
N THR A 108 9.16 0.62 13.46
CA THR A 108 8.09 1.06 12.57
C THR A 108 7.07 -0.05 12.30
N ILE A 109 7.53 -1.29 12.03
CA ILE A 109 6.62 -2.44 11.87
C ILE A 109 5.86 -2.71 13.17
N HIS A 110 6.49 -2.59 14.33
CA HIS A 110 5.80 -2.74 15.62
C HIS A 110 4.65 -1.73 15.76
N THR A 111 4.88 -0.45 15.47
CA THR A 111 3.84 0.60 15.51
C THR A 111 2.71 0.34 14.52
N ILE A 112 3.00 -0.24 13.35
CA ILE A 112 1.98 -0.70 12.39
C ILE A 112 1.10 -1.76 13.06
N ARG A 113 1.70 -2.75 13.75
CA ARG A 113 0.95 -3.81 14.44
C ARG A 113 0.13 -3.27 15.61
N GLU A 114 0.66 -2.35 16.40
CA GLU A 114 -0.10 -1.68 17.48
C GLU A 114 -1.35 -0.98 16.92
N THR A 115 -1.19 -0.26 15.82
CA THR A 115 -2.31 0.41 15.14
C THR A 115 -3.35 -0.61 14.66
N GLU A 116 -2.92 -1.73 14.07
CA GLU A 116 -3.81 -2.81 13.64
C GLU A 116 -4.56 -3.45 14.81
N HIS A 117 -3.88 -3.74 15.92
CA HIS A 117 -4.48 -4.34 17.12
C HIS A 117 -5.41 -3.38 17.87
N SER A 118 -5.25 -2.07 17.69
CA SER A 118 -6.17 -1.06 18.25
C SER A 118 -7.55 -1.00 17.57
N ASP A 119 -7.70 -1.70 16.44
CA ASP A 119 -8.94 -1.79 15.66
C ASP A 119 -9.13 -3.22 15.10
N PRO A 120 -9.35 -4.23 15.98
CA PRO A 120 -9.42 -5.64 15.57
C PRO A 120 -10.69 -5.96 14.78
N HIS A 121 -11.77 -5.20 15.02
CA HIS A 121 -13.04 -5.33 14.30
C HIS A 121 -13.08 -4.51 13.00
N LEU A 122 -12.00 -3.79 12.66
CA LEU A 122 -11.89 -3.00 11.43
C LEU A 122 -12.95 -1.89 11.31
N ASN A 123 -13.50 -1.43 12.43
CA ASN A 123 -14.61 -0.48 12.47
C ASN A 123 -14.12 0.96 12.37
N ARG A 124 -12.97 1.26 13.00
CA ARG A 124 -12.39 2.61 12.97
C ARG A 124 -11.73 2.89 11.63
N ARG A 125 -11.11 1.87 11.02
CA ARG A 125 -10.34 1.97 9.77
C ARG A 125 -10.70 0.80 8.85
N PRO A 126 -11.81 0.92 8.10
CA PRO A 126 -12.30 -0.16 7.25
C PRO A 126 -11.24 -0.65 6.26
N ARG A 127 -11.00 -1.97 6.25
CA ARG A 127 -10.00 -2.64 5.42
C ARG A 127 -10.37 -4.10 5.20
N SER A 128 -9.78 -4.77 4.21
CA SER A 128 -10.09 -6.16 3.85
C SER A 128 -9.41 -7.20 4.74
N LYS A 129 -8.35 -6.82 5.44
CA LYS A 129 -7.57 -7.69 6.33
C LYS A 129 -7.01 -6.90 7.51
N GLN A 130 -6.88 -7.57 8.65
CA GLN A 130 -6.29 -6.96 9.84
C GLN A 130 -4.83 -6.60 9.59
N HIS A 131 -4.06 -7.58 9.11
CA HIS A 131 -2.63 -7.51 8.85
C HIS A 131 -2.32 -7.61 7.35
N ASP A 132 -1.31 -6.88 6.91
CA ASP A 132 -0.62 -7.11 5.64
C ASP A 132 0.84 -7.47 5.91
N ASP A 133 1.48 -8.18 4.98
CA ASP A 133 2.91 -8.39 4.99
C ASP A 133 3.61 -7.04 4.85
N ALA A 134 4.58 -6.78 5.73
CA ALA A 134 5.23 -5.49 5.83
C ALA A 134 6.75 -5.69 5.78
N THR A 135 7.33 -5.30 4.66
CA THR A 135 8.78 -5.27 4.40
C THR A 135 9.23 -3.84 4.17
N ILE A 136 10.37 -3.50 4.77
CA ILE A 136 11.00 -2.18 4.72
C ILE A 136 12.49 -2.39 4.44
N ALA A 137 13.00 -1.72 3.41
CA ALA A 137 14.42 -1.43 3.27
C ALA A 137 14.62 0.06 3.52
N HIS A 138 15.53 0.43 4.42
CA HIS A 138 15.82 1.81 4.78
C HIS A 138 17.31 2.07 4.66
N LEU A 139 17.68 3.16 3.99
CA LEU A 139 19.06 3.52 3.72
C LEU A 139 19.32 4.98 4.12
N HIS A 140 20.44 5.17 4.81
CA HIS A 140 21.04 6.48 5.04
C HIS A 140 22.21 6.63 4.08
N LEU A 141 22.21 7.71 3.32
CA LEU A 141 23.30 8.05 2.43
C LEU A 141 24.17 9.07 3.16
N HIS A 142 25.36 8.61 3.55
CA HIS A 142 26.45 9.48 3.98
C HIS A 142 27.38 9.59 2.78
N LEU A 143 27.31 10.73 2.08
CA LEU A 143 28.20 11.06 0.97
C LEU A 143 29.19 12.13 1.41
#